data_AF-A0A926U2A0-F1
#
_entry.id   AF-A0A926U2A0-F1
#
_cell.length_a   1.000
_cell.length_b   1.000
_cell.length_c   1.000
_cell.angle_alpha   90.00
_cell.angle_beta   90.00
_cell.angle_gamma   90.00
#
_symmetry.space_group_name_H-M   'P 1'
#
loop_
_entity.id
_entity.type
_entity.pdbx_description
1 polymer ?
#
loop_
_entity_poly.entity_id
_entity_poly.type
_entity_poly.pdbx_seq_one_letter_code
_entity_poly.pdbx_strand_id
1 'polypeptide(L)' 'MARQRMSNKRLAELVGVHPNAISRLKNQDTLPQIGGEMLDALCHHLDCTPNDLIEYTPEKGSD' A
#
# COMPACT_ATOMS: atom_id res chain seq x y z
N MET A 1 5.02 4.56 -6.02
CA MET A 1 4.97 3.52 -7.09
C MET A 1 5.64 3.98 -8.40
N ALA A 2 6.81 4.63 -8.34
CA ALA A 2 7.53 5.13 -9.51
C ALA A 2 8.68 4.21 -9.96
N ARG A 3 9.10 3.23 -9.12
CA ARG A 3 10.13 2.24 -9.47
C ARG A 3 9.63 1.18 -10.44
N GLN A 4 8.36 0.79 -10.34
CA GLN A 4 7.71 -0.11 -11.28
C GLN A 4 6.59 0.64 -12.00
N ARG A 5 6.66 0.74 -13.33
CA ARG A 5 5.64 1.39 -14.16
C ARG A 5 4.35 0.54 -14.25
N MET A 6 3.69 0.32 -13.12
CA MET A 6 2.47 -0.49 -13.01
C MET A 6 1.26 0.39 -12.68
N SER A 7 0.13 0.11 -13.34
CA SER A 7 -1.13 0.79 -13.03
C SER A 7 -1.78 0.23 -11.76
N ASN A 8 -2.52 1.06 -11.03
CA ASN A 8 -3.26 0.62 -9.84
C ASN A 8 -4.23 -0.54 -10.16
N LYS A 9 -4.85 -0.51 -11.35
CA LYS A 9 -5.75 -1.58 -11.81
C LYS A 9 -4.99 -2.90 -11.94
N ARG A 10 -3.82 -2.87 -12.57
CA ARG A 10 -3.01 -4.08 -12.75
C ARG A 10 -2.50 -4.62 -11.41
N LEU A 11 -2.08 -3.76 -10.50
CA LEU A 11 -1.68 -4.17 -9.16
C LEU A 11 -2.84 -4.81 -8.39
N ALA A 12 -4.05 -4.25 -8.50
CA ALA A 12 -5.23 -4.81 -7.84
C ALA A 12 -5.58 -6.22 -8.37
N GLU A 13 -5.46 -6.44 -9.68
CA GLU A 13 -5.63 -7.77 -10.30
C GLU A 13 -4.60 -8.77 -9.80
N LEU A 14 -3.33 -8.38 -9.71
CA LEU A 14 -2.24 -9.25 -9.25
C LEU A 14 -2.39 -9.62 -7.77
N VAL A 15 -2.72 -8.65 -6.93
CA VAL A 15 -2.94 -8.83 -5.49
C VAL A 15 -4.29 -9.52 -5.19
N GLY A 16 -5.20 -9.60 -6.16
CA GLY A 16 -6.52 -10.23 -5.98
C GLY A 16 -7.49 -9.38 -5.16
N VAL A 17 -7.37 -8.05 -5.19
CA VAL A 17 -8.22 -7.12 -4.43
C VAL A 17 -9.01 -6.19 -5.33
N HIS A 18 -10.07 -5.59 -4.79
CA HIS A 18 -10.83 -4.57 -5.51
C HIS A 18 -9.93 -3.35 -5.83
N PRO A 19 -9.99 -2.75 -7.04
CA PRO A 19 -9.16 -1.58 -7.39
C PRO A 19 -9.26 -0.40 -6.41
N ASN A 20 -10.43 -0.23 -5.79
CA ASN A 20 -10.63 0.77 -4.73
C ASN A 20 -9.72 0.55 -3.51
N ALA A 21 -9.34 -0.69 -3.17
CA ALA A 21 -8.43 -0.96 -2.06
C ALA A 21 -7.03 -0.39 -2.34
N ILE A 22 -6.50 -0.63 -3.54
CA ILE A 22 -5.22 -0.05 -3.99
C ILE A 22 -5.31 1.47 -4.11
N SER A 23 -6.45 1.99 -4.59
CA SER A 23 -6.67 3.44 -4.65
C SER A 23 -6.65 4.09 -3.27
N ARG A 24 -7.29 3.47 -2.27
CA ARG A 24 -7.27 3.94 -0.87
C ARG A 24 -5.87 3.91 -0.29
N LEU A 25 -5.15 2.81 -0.46
CA LEU A 25 -3.75 2.68 -0.02
C LEU A 25 -2.85 3.78 -0.57
N LYS A 26 -3.09 4.22 -1.81
CA LYS A 26 -2.26 5.23 -2.48
C LYS A 26 -2.63 6.66 -2.09
N ASN A 27 -3.91 6.95 -1.90
CA ASN A 27 -4.43 8.32 -1.90
C ASN A 27 -5.02 8.76 -0.56
N GLN A 28 -5.17 7.87 0.42
CA GLN A 28 -5.73 8.20 1.72
C GLN A 28 -4.66 8.10 2.80
N ASP A 29 -4.58 9.13 3.65
CA ASP A 29 -3.67 9.17 4.80
C ASP A 29 -4.11 8.21 5.90
N THR A 30 -5.41 7.89 5.95
CA THR A 30 -5.99 6.98 6.94
C THR A 30 -6.39 5.68 6.29
N LEU A 31 -5.76 4.60 6.73
CA LEU A 31 -6.13 3.23 6.40
C LEU A 31 -6.64 2.52 7.66
N PRO A 32 -7.86 1.94 7.62
CA PRO A 32 -8.39 1.25 8.79
C PRO A 32 -7.61 -0.03 9.09
N GLN A 33 -7.10 -0.72 8.06
CA GLN A 33 -6.36 -1.97 8.20
C GLN A 33 -5.59 -2.32 6.92
N ILE A 34 -4.44 -2.96 7.05
CA ILE A 34 -3.77 -3.74 6.01
C ILE A 34 -3.50 -5.16 6.53
N GLY A 35 -3.91 -6.18 5.78
CA GLY A 35 -3.70 -7.59 6.15
C GLY A 35 -2.30 -8.07 5.76
N GLY A 36 -1.80 -9.11 6.44
CA GLY A 36 -0.48 -9.69 6.16
C GLY A 36 -0.35 -10.25 4.74
N GLU A 37 -1.36 -10.98 4.25
CA GLU A 37 -1.40 -11.50 2.88
C GLU A 37 -1.38 -10.38 1.84
N MET A 38 -2.09 -9.29 2.10
CA MET A 38 -2.09 -8.12 1.21
C MET A 38 -0.73 -7.42 1.20
N LEU A 39 -0.09 -7.29 2.38
CA LEU A 39 1.24 -6.70 2.50
C LEU A 39 2.30 -7.55 1.79
N ASP A 40 2.24 -8.87 1.93
CA ASP A 40 3.13 -9.82 1.24
C ASP A 40 2.97 -9.72 -0.28
N ALA A 41 1.75 -9.77 -0.79
CA ALA A 41 1.47 -9.65 -2.22
C ALA A 41 1.94 -8.30 -2.79
N LEU A 42 1.76 -7.21 -2.04
CA LEU A 42 2.27 -5.89 -2.42
C LEU A 42 3.80 -5.89 -2.51
N CYS A 43 4.49 -6.41 -1.49
CA CYS A 43 5.95 -6.51 -1.47
C CYS A 43 6.48 -7.35 -2.63
N HIS A 44 5.86 -8.51 -2.88
CA HIS A 44 6.21 -9.43 -3.95
C HIS A 44 6.05 -8.79 -5.33
N HIS A 45 4.91 -8.15 -5.59
CA HIS A 45 4.65 -7.56 -6.90
C HIS A 45 5.37 -6.24 -7.12
N LEU A 46 5.58 -5.43 -6.08
CA LEU A 46 6.27 -4.13 -6.17
C LEU A 46 7.79 -4.22 -6.01
N ASP A 47 8.32 -5.41 -5.76
CA ASP A 47 9.75 -5.67 -5.51
C ASP A 47 10.28 -4.72 -4.42
N CYS A 48 9.59 -4.72 -3.28
CA CYS A 48 9.88 -3.87 -2.14
C CYS A 48 9.70 -4.60 -0.82
N THR A 49 10.11 -3.96 0.26
CA THR A 49 9.96 -4.47 1.63
C THR A 49 8.86 -3.73 2.37
N PRO A 50 8.34 -4.26 3.49
CA PRO A 50 7.37 -3.54 4.32
C PRO A 50 7.85 -2.15 4.78
N ASN A 51 9.14 -2.00 5.04
CA ASN A 51 9.74 -0.72 5.42
C ASN A 51 9.71 0.33 4.30
N ASP A 52 9.59 -0.10 3.03
CA ASP A 52 9.41 0.82 1.90
C ASP A 52 7.95 1.31 1.78
N LEU A 53 7.00 0.65 2.46
CA LEU A 53 5.55 0.91 2.37
C LEU A 53 4.99 1.58 3.62
N ILE A 54 5.58 1.33 4.79
CA ILE A 54 5.05 1.73 6.09
C ILE A 54 6.07 2.63 6.79
N GLU A 55 5.62 3.81 7.20
CA GLU A 55 6.37 4.75 8.02
C GLU A 55 5.56 5.08 9.28
N TYR A 56 6.22 5.11 10.44
CA TYR A 56 5.59 5.58 11.67
C TYR A 56 5.69 7.11 11.74
N THR A 57 4.54 7.77 11.66
CA THR A 57 4.43 9.21 11.91
C THR A 57 3.79 9.42 13.28
N PRO A 58 4.53 9.94 14.29
CA PRO A 58 3.93 10.28 15.56
C PRO A 58 2.89 11.38 15.36
N GLU A 59 1.74 11.27 16.04
CA GLU A 59 0.80 12.38 16.09
C GLU A 59 1.51 13.57 16.75
N LYS A 60 1.52 14.73 16.08
CA LYS A 60 2.08 15.94 16.68
C LYS A 60 1.22 16.28 17.88
N GLY A 61 1.69 15.92 19.07
CA GLY A 61 1.12 16.41 20.31
C GLY A 61 1.08 17.93 20.23
N SER A 62 -0.13 18.47 20.21
CA SER A 62 -0.36 19.88 20.48
C SER A 62 0.03 20.13 21.94
N ASP A 63 1.27 20.58 22.15
CA ASP A 63 1.64 21.37 23.33
C ASP A 63 1.01 22.76 23.22
#